data_AF-A0A7X8VYB6-F1
#
_entry.id   AF-A0A7X8VYB6-F1
#
_cell.length_a   1.000
_cell.length_b   1.000
_cell.length_c   1.000
_cell.angle_alpha   90.00
_cell.angle_beta   90.00
_cell.angle_gamma   90.00
#
_symmetry.space_group_name_H-M   'P 1'
#
loop_
_entity.id
_entity.type
_entity.pdbx_description
1 polymer ?
#
loop_
_entity_poly.entity_id
_entity_poly.type
_entity_poly.pdbx_seq_one_letter_code
_entity_poly.pdbx_strand_id
1 'polypeptide(L)'
;DSAALLGFINFLADNIKEEYPDALIETWAYANTSKPPVNVRPHDNVLIRIAQLNGEWAGDASRAGDPNWLPEWFPDLFRSRKHPVNREATALLESWSKICRHSGIWGYWVLYHEGFLSPWVNLSNLHQELRLLKKFKMERIFVENEIKPLSSFYTLKTWAGWKLMQAPSQKLQDLLDIFMPGYYGPAAKPMRAYLEHLEGSIAAVPAKYGNLSAMKTSQRPYLTLDFFRKSQSLLDDAEALTDADSRYSLNVQLERILVDSAMAVMWQKLEKELPRGETMPWELEQLVARYQQNYQRLIKERDDIRGLISLEAVQKSVESLRQKSASFLLMEKDPPSLTIPRIAKADGDPAKVDWKQAASINCWVTKFGQEIPERKLDGAFAHDGEFLYLLLEESGMDTSKLSPVWWGGDGWELFFSNQQNGPAYRQLAINSNGEFLVYEYQKGAKRIDLQARHLSEKTADCWQTRMAIPLDKLLPEAIQPGSEFFLNIFRQTRFRPGEHLCWSPIFEAGYHDLERLGKIILAP
;
A
#
# COMPACT_ATOMS: atom_id res chain seq x y z
N ASP A 1 -17.64 17.41 12.91
CA ASP A 1 -17.29 17.94 11.58
C ASP A 1 -18.45 17.91 10.59
N SER A 2 -19.07 16.76 10.32
CA SER A 2 -20.21 16.67 9.40
C SER A 2 -21.39 17.60 9.72
N ALA A 3 -21.71 17.84 11.00
CA ALA A 3 -22.74 18.80 11.41
C ALA A 3 -22.41 20.24 10.99
N ALA A 4 -21.15 20.67 11.15
CA ALA A 4 -20.70 22.01 10.78
C ALA A 4 -20.70 22.17 9.25
N LEU A 5 -20.24 21.16 8.52
CA LEU A 5 -20.31 21.11 7.06
C LEU A 5 -21.76 21.24 6.58
N LEU A 6 -22.68 20.44 7.11
CA LEU A 6 -24.09 20.52 6.73
C LEU A 6 -24.73 21.85 7.09
N GLY A 7 -24.37 22.47 8.23
CA GLY A 7 -24.86 23.81 8.57
C GLY A 7 -24.51 24.84 7.51
N PHE A 8 -23.25 24.84 7.04
CA PHE A 8 -22.81 25.73 5.96
C PHE A 8 -23.50 25.41 4.62
N ILE A 9 -23.60 24.13 4.26
CA ILE A 9 -24.22 23.73 2.98
C ILE A 9 -25.73 24.00 2.96
N ASN A 10 -26.43 23.77 4.06
CA ASN A 10 -27.85 24.10 4.19
C ASN A 10 -28.08 25.61 4.08
N PHE A 11 -27.19 26.43 4.68
CA PHE A 11 -27.24 27.88 4.52
C PHE A 11 -27.14 28.28 3.05
N LEU A 12 -26.17 27.75 2.30
CA LEU A 12 -26.06 28.02 0.85
C LEU A 12 -27.31 27.55 0.10
N ALA A 13 -27.80 26.35 0.42
CA ALA A 13 -28.96 25.74 -0.23
C ALA A 13 -30.23 26.58 -0.05
N ASP A 14 -30.44 27.18 1.13
CA ASP A 14 -31.55 28.08 1.38
C ASP A 14 -31.47 29.40 0.62
N ASN A 15 -30.26 29.90 0.34
CA ASN A 15 -30.06 31.17 -0.34
C ASN A 15 -30.17 31.08 -1.87
N ILE A 16 -30.08 29.88 -2.45
CA ILE A 16 -30.19 29.70 -3.92
C ILE A 16 -31.51 29.09 -4.38
N LYS A 17 -32.28 28.47 -3.48
CA LYS A 17 -33.45 27.63 -3.87
C LYS A 17 -34.57 28.39 -4.58
N GLU A 18 -34.71 29.70 -4.34
CA GLU A 18 -35.74 30.51 -5.01
C GLU A 18 -35.32 30.88 -6.44
N GLU A 19 -34.04 31.19 -6.65
CA GLU A 19 -33.50 31.56 -7.97
C GLU A 19 -33.22 30.34 -8.85
N TYR A 20 -32.79 29.23 -8.25
CA TYR A 20 -32.42 27.98 -8.92
C TYR A 20 -33.16 26.77 -8.33
N PRO A 21 -34.49 26.65 -8.52
CA PRO A 21 -35.31 25.62 -7.87
C PRO A 21 -34.97 24.18 -8.27
N ASP A 22 -34.39 23.98 -9.46
CA ASP A 22 -33.99 22.66 -9.98
C ASP A 22 -32.54 22.28 -9.64
N ALA A 23 -31.79 23.19 -9.00
CA ALA A 23 -30.39 22.95 -8.67
C ALA A 23 -30.23 22.20 -7.34
N LEU A 24 -29.34 21.21 -7.33
CA LEU A 24 -28.87 20.55 -6.10
C LEU A 24 -27.48 21.05 -5.75
N ILE A 25 -27.25 21.44 -4.50
CA ILE A 25 -25.90 21.63 -3.97
C ILE A 25 -25.34 20.28 -3.56
N GLU A 26 -24.21 19.89 -4.13
CA GLU A 26 -23.51 18.67 -3.75
C GLU A 26 -22.42 18.95 -2.71
N THR A 27 -22.37 18.14 -1.65
CA THR A 27 -21.25 18.10 -0.71
C THR A 27 -20.85 16.66 -0.40
N TRP A 28 -19.68 16.48 0.21
CA TRP A 28 -19.07 15.16 0.39
C TRP A 28 -19.02 14.74 1.87
N ALA A 29 -19.47 13.53 2.15
CA ALA A 29 -19.14 12.82 3.37
C ALA A 29 -17.83 12.05 3.13
N TYR A 30 -16.71 12.65 3.54
CA TYR A 30 -15.36 12.18 3.23
C TYR A 30 -14.41 12.42 4.41
N ALA A 31 -13.50 11.48 4.65
CA ALA A 31 -12.55 11.53 5.77
C ALA A 31 -13.25 11.82 7.12
N ASN A 32 -12.91 12.92 7.79
CA ASN A 32 -13.47 13.34 9.08
C ASN A 32 -14.97 13.70 9.05
N THR A 33 -15.58 13.89 7.86
CA THR A 33 -17.03 14.08 7.72
C THR A 33 -17.78 12.80 7.35
N SER A 34 -17.10 11.65 7.31
CA SER A 34 -17.70 10.35 6.92
C SER A 34 -18.83 9.90 7.85
N LYS A 35 -18.78 10.26 9.13
CA LYS A 35 -19.84 9.95 10.11
C LYS A 35 -21.02 10.92 9.98
N PRO A 36 -22.26 10.44 9.78
CA PRO A 36 -23.42 11.32 9.74
C PRO A 36 -23.61 12.08 11.07
N PRO A 37 -24.08 13.34 11.02
CA PRO A 37 -24.41 14.08 12.23
C PRO A 37 -25.70 13.57 12.86
N VAL A 38 -25.84 13.78 14.17
CA VAL A 38 -27.00 13.29 14.94
C VAL A 38 -28.23 14.18 14.77
N ASN A 39 -28.04 15.51 14.83
CA ASN A 39 -29.14 16.49 14.95
C ASN A 39 -29.32 17.41 13.73
N VAL A 40 -28.51 17.24 12.68
CA VAL A 40 -28.58 18.06 11.47
C VAL A 40 -28.91 17.16 10.29
N ARG A 41 -29.80 17.60 9.40
CA ARG A 41 -30.15 16.88 8.16
C ARG A 41 -29.88 17.76 6.95
N PRO A 42 -29.45 17.20 5.82
CA PRO A 42 -29.37 17.95 4.57
C PRO A 42 -30.75 18.49 4.17
N HIS A 43 -30.81 19.71 3.64
CA HIS A 43 -32.04 20.26 3.07
C HIS A 43 -32.46 19.54 1.78
N ASP A 44 -33.70 19.77 1.35
CA ASP A 44 -34.31 19.07 0.21
C ASP A 44 -33.55 19.25 -1.10
N ASN A 45 -32.83 20.36 -1.28
CA ASN A 45 -31.99 20.65 -2.44
C ASN A 45 -30.49 20.41 -2.20
N VAL A 46 -30.15 19.53 -1.24
CA VAL A 46 -28.77 19.11 -0.95
C VAL A 46 -28.57 17.64 -1.29
N LEU A 47 -27.53 17.34 -2.06
CA LEU A 47 -27.07 15.98 -2.33
C LEU A 47 -25.81 15.66 -1.53
N ILE A 48 -25.84 14.55 -0.80
CA ILE A 48 -24.65 14.03 -0.11
C ILE A 48 -24.01 12.94 -0.95
N ARG A 49 -22.78 13.17 -1.42
CA ARG A 49 -21.95 12.13 -2.01
C ARG A 49 -21.09 11.50 -0.91
N ILE A 50 -21.29 10.21 -0.67
CA ILE A 50 -20.56 9.46 0.34
C ILE A 50 -19.31 8.89 -0.34
N ALA A 51 -18.14 9.38 0.07
CA ALA A 51 -16.87 8.90 -0.45
C ALA A 51 -16.32 7.83 0.47
N GLN A 52 -16.14 6.62 -0.07
CA GLN A 52 -15.73 5.48 0.72
C GLN A 52 -14.54 4.77 0.06
N LEU A 53 -13.35 5.19 0.48
CA LEU A 53 -12.07 4.58 0.11
C LEU A 53 -12.01 3.12 0.58
N ASN A 54 -11.35 2.26 -0.20
CA ASN A 54 -11.15 0.85 0.15
C ASN A 54 -10.20 0.67 1.35
N GLY A 55 -10.18 -0.54 1.91
CA GLY A 55 -9.39 -0.90 3.09
C GLY A 55 -7.89 -0.60 3.04
N GLU A 56 -7.32 -0.39 1.85
CA GLU A 56 -5.92 0.01 1.68
C GLU A 56 -5.59 1.37 2.30
N TRP A 57 -6.62 2.17 2.62
CA TRP A 57 -6.52 3.46 3.31
C TRP A 57 -6.97 3.40 4.77
N ALA A 58 -7.36 2.22 5.30
CA ALA A 58 -7.79 2.07 6.70
C ALA A 58 -6.66 2.42 7.70
N GLY A 59 -5.40 2.27 7.27
CA GLY A 59 -4.23 2.69 8.04
C GLY A 59 -4.21 4.19 8.33
N ASP A 60 -4.78 5.04 7.48
CA ASP A 60 -4.83 6.49 7.71
C ASP A 60 -5.73 6.83 8.90
N ALA A 61 -6.92 6.24 8.95
CA ALA A 61 -7.83 6.39 10.08
C ALA A 61 -7.22 5.87 11.38
N SER A 62 -6.56 4.71 11.32
CA SER A 62 -5.84 4.14 12.47
C SER A 62 -4.75 5.09 12.97
N ARG A 63 -3.94 5.64 12.06
CA ARG A 63 -2.88 6.60 12.37
C ARG A 63 -3.42 7.93 12.88
N ALA A 64 -4.56 8.41 12.38
CA ALA A 64 -5.18 9.66 12.84
C ALA A 64 -5.69 9.54 14.27
N GLY A 65 -6.18 8.36 14.67
CA GLY A 65 -6.69 8.10 16.02
C GLY A 65 -7.94 8.92 16.38
N ASP A 66 -8.67 9.41 15.38
CA ASP A 66 -9.91 10.16 15.56
C ASP A 66 -11.08 9.17 15.81
N PRO A 67 -11.79 9.26 16.95
CA PRO A 67 -12.95 8.40 17.22
C PRO A 67 -14.13 8.61 16.23
N ASN A 68 -14.08 9.63 15.39
CA ASN A 68 -15.05 9.91 14.33
C ASN A 68 -14.53 9.60 12.93
N TRP A 69 -13.40 8.90 12.80
CA TRP A 69 -12.90 8.36 11.53
C TRP A 69 -12.21 7.02 11.79
N LEU A 70 -12.96 5.93 11.59
CA LEU A 70 -12.57 4.59 12.03
C LEU A 70 -12.13 3.69 10.86
N PRO A 71 -11.15 2.79 11.06
CA PRO A 71 -10.66 1.88 10.02
C PRO A 71 -11.72 0.91 9.51
N GLU A 72 -12.71 0.52 10.33
CA GLU A 72 -13.78 -0.41 9.95
C GLU A 72 -14.77 0.19 8.94
N TRP A 73 -14.70 1.50 8.70
CA TRP A 73 -15.54 2.19 7.71
C TRP A 73 -15.01 2.09 6.28
N PHE A 74 -13.78 1.58 6.12
CA PHE A 74 -13.16 1.31 4.83
C PHE A 74 -13.49 -0.12 4.40
N PRO A 75 -14.24 -0.33 3.31
CA PRO A 75 -14.65 -1.66 2.89
C PRO A 75 -13.50 -2.50 2.36
N ASP A 76 -13.67 -3.79 2.53
CA ASP A 76 -12.99 -4.82 1.78
C ASP A 76 -13.59 -4.90 0.38
N LEU A 77 -12.78 -4.57 -0.63
CA LEU A 77 -13.10 -4.63 -2.05
C LEU A 77 -13.31 -6.07 -2.55
N PHE A 78 -12.61 -7.02 -1.93
CA PHE A 78 -12.53 -8.41 -2.37
C PHE A 78 -13.77 -9.21 -2.03
N ARG A 79 -14.57 -8.79 -1.05
CA ARG A 79 -15.74 -9.52 -0.58
C ARG A 79 -16.99 -8.64 -0.53
N SER A 80 -18.15 -9.28 -0.64
CA SER A 80 -19.45 -8.60 -0.68
C SER A 80 -19.66 -7.62 0.48
N ARG A 81 -20.45 -6.55 0.26
CA ARG A 81 -20.94 -5.64 1.30
C ARG A 81 -21.69 -6.36 2.42
N LYS A 82 -22.24 -7.55 2.17
CA LYS A 82 -22.90 -8.38 3.20
C LYS A 82 -21.92 -9.21 4.05
N HIS A 83 -20.67 -9.32 3.64
CA HIS A 83 -19.67 -10.08 4.39
C HIS A 83 -19.42 -9.41 5.75
N PRO A 84 -19.21 -10.15 6.85
CA PRO A 84 -19.07 -9.57 8.20
C PRO A 84 -18.00 -8.48 8.32
N VAL A 85 -16.89 -8.59 7.58
CA VAL A 85 -15.82 -7.57 7.57
C VAL A 85 -16.27 -6.21 7.01
N ASN A 86 -17.33 -6.19 6.20
CA ASN A 86 -17.89 -4.99 5.58
C ASN A 86 -19.09 -4.42 6.36
N ARG A 87 -19.40 -4.95 7.54
CA ARG A 87 -20.59 -4.57 8.31
C ARG A 87 -20.61 -3.09 8.64
N GLU A 88 -19.54 -2.56 9.24
CA GLU A 88 -19.49 -1.16 9.68
C GLU A 88 -19.42 -0.21 8.48
N ALA A 89 -18.59 -0.50 7.48
CA ALA A 89 -18.56 0.22 6.21
C ALA A 89 -19.94 0.29 5.52
N THR A 90 -20.71 -0.79 5.55
CA THR A 90 -22.06 -0.84 4.96
C THR A 90 -23.08 -0.09 5.81
N ALA A 91 -23.01 -0.22 7.14
CA ALA A 91 -23.87 0.52 8.07
C ALA A 91 -23.66 2.03 7.93
N LEU A 92 -22.43 2.48 7.69
CA LEU A 92 -22.11 3.88 7.41
C LEU A 92 -22.84 4.39 6.15
N LEU A 93 -22.75 3.66 5.04
CA LEU A 93 -23.48 4.00 3.80
C LEU A 93 -24.99 4.04 4.03
N GLU A 94 -25.54 3.04 4.73
CA GLU A 94 -26.96 2.99 5.04
C GLU A 94 -27.38 4.17 5.93
N SER A 95 -26.57 4.54 6.92
CA SER A 95 -26.90 5.61 7.86
C SER A 95 -27.06 6.97 7.18
N TRP A 96 -26.23 7.30 6.19
CA TRP A 96 -26.41 8.49 5.36
C TRP A 96 -27.69 8.41 4.52
N SER A 97 -27.95 7.26 3.88
CA SER A 97 -29.16 7.08 3.07
C SER A 97 -30.48 7.29 3.84
N LYS A 98 -30.47 7.12 5.17
CA LYS A 98 -31.63 7.35 6.05
C LYS A 98 -31.89 8.82 6.38
N ILE A 99 -30.91 9.70 6.18
CA ILE A 99 -31.04 11.12 6.52
C ILE A 99 -31.01 12.05 5.30
N CYS A 100 -30.56 11.57 4.15
CA CYS A 100 -30.52 12.33 2.91
C CYS A 100 -31.77 12.08 2.06
N ARG A 101 -32.31 13.15 1.45
CA ARG A 101 -33.27 13.02 0.36
C ARG A 101 -32.57 12.62 -0.94
N HIS A 102 -31.48 13.32 -1.26
CA HIS A 102 -30.62 13.05 -2.40
C HIS A 102 -29.27 12.53 -1.92
N SER A 103 -28.84 11.38 -2.44
CA SER A 103 -27.54 10.80 -2.08
C SER A 103 -26.88 10.13 -3.27
N GLY A 104 -25.55 10.06 -3.20
CA GLY A 104 -24.75 9.31 -4.14
C GLY A 104 -23.53 8.68 -3.47
N ILE A 105 -22.82 7.86 -4.22
CA ILE A 105 -21.56 7.26 -3.78
C ILE A 105 -20.42 7.69 -4.70
N TRP A 106 -19.26 7.93 -4.09
CA TRP A 106 -17.97 7.85 -4.73
C TRP A 106 -17.31 6.56 -4.25
N GLY A 107 -17.32 5.55 -5.13
CA GLY A 107 -16.78 4.22 -4.87
C GLY A 107 -15.50 3.94 -5.66
N TYR A 108 -14.90 2.79 -5.39
CA TYR A 108 -13.63 2.38 -5.98
C TYR A 108 -13.70 0.89 -6.35
N TRP A 109 -13.56 0.56 -7.63
CA TRP A 109 -13.47 -0.83 -8.12
C TRP A 109 -12.01 -1.27 -8.37
N VAL A 110 -11.11 -0.62 -7.67
CA VAL A 110 -9.68 -0.63 -7.93
C VAL A 110 -8.90 -0.50 -6.61
N LEU A 111 -7.63 -0.91 -6.63
CA LEU A 111 -6.67 -0.75 -5.54
C LEU A 111 -5.48 0.06 -6.05
N TYR A 112 -4.98 0.99 -5.25
CA TYR A 112 -3.80 1.80 -5.54
C TYR A 112 -2.52 1.24 -4.91
N HIS A 113 -2.63 0.48 -3.82
CA HIS A 113 -1.53 -0.05 -3.04
C HIS A 113 -1.31 -1.54 -3.30
N GLU A 114 -0.99 -1.91 -4.54
CA GLU A 114 -0.53 -3.27 -4.86
C GLU A 114 0.99 -3.34 -4.97
N GLY A 115 1.59 -4.25 -4.19
CA GLY A 115 3.05 -4.45 -4.21
C GLY A 115 3.55 -5.02 -5.54
N PHE A 116 2.71 -5.73 -6.28
CA PHE A 116 2.96 -6.29 -7.61
C PHE A 116 1.63 -6.67 -8.26
N LEU A 117 1.63 -6.90 -9.58
CA LEU A 117 0.43 -7.33 -10.28
C LEU A 117 -0.02 -8.69 -9.75
N SER A 118 -1.27 -8.79 -9.31
CA SER A 118 -1.78 -10.01 -8.71
C SER A 118 -3.17 -10.37 -9.23
N PRO A 119 -3.50 -11.67 -9.33
CA PRO A 119 -4.79 -12.08 -9.83
C PRO A 119 -5.88 -11.87 -8.77
N TRP A 120 -6.86 -11.03 -9.09
CA TRP A 120 -8.07 -10.82 -8.29
C TRP A 120 -9.17 -10.15 -9.10
N VAL A 121 -10.41 -10.45 -8.74
CA VAL A 121 -11.60 -9.85 -9.36
C VAL A 121 -12.73 -9.76 -8.33
N ASN A 122 -13.60 -8.77 -8.47
CA ASN A 122 -14.67 -8.47 -7.53
C ASN A 122 -16.03 -8.30 -8.23
N LEU A 123 -16.24 -8.94 -9.37
CA LEU A 123 -17.39 -8.71 -10.25
C LEU A 123 -18.73 -9.08 -9.58
N SER A 124 -18.76 -10.22 -8.88
CA SER A 124 -19.91 -10.65 -8.08
C SER A 124 -20.20 -9.69 -6.93
N ASN A 125 -19.18 -9.07 -6.35
CA ASN A 125 -19.35 -8.10 -5.26
C ASN A 125 -19.90 -6.78 -5.78
N LEU A 126 -19.35 -6.27 -6.88
CA LEU A 126 -19.82 -5.10 -7.61
C LEU A 126 -21.32 -5.23 -7.93
N HIS A 127 -21.72 -6.37 -8.47
CA HIS A 127 -23.12 -6.65 -8.78
C HIS A 127 -24.01 -6.61 -7.53
N GLN A 128 -23.55 -7.15 -6.40
CA GLN A 128 -24.29 -7.09 -5.14
C GLN A 128 -24.34 -5.68 -4.55
N GLU A 129 -23.25 -4.92 -4.68
CA GLU A 129 -23.14 -3.53 -4.23
C GLU A 129 -24.13 -2.64 -4.99
N LEU A 130 -24.16 -2.68 -6.32
CA LEU A 130 -25.09 -1.85 -7.10
C LEU A 130 -26.57 -2.11 -6.74
N ARG A 131 -26.93 -3.36 -6.43
CA ARG A 131 -28.27 -3.71 -5.92
C ARG A 131 -28.53 -3.14 -4.54
N LEU A 132 -27.52 -3.13 -3.67
CA LEU A 132 -27.60 -2.54 -2.35
C LEU A 132 -27.76 -1.02 -2.43
N LEU A 133 -26.99 -0.34 -3.28
CA LEU A 133 -27.09 1.11 -3.50
C LEU A 133 -28.49 1.50 -4.02
N LYS A 134 -29.07 0.70 -4.92
CA LYS A 134 -30.47 0.86 -5.34
C LYS A 134 -31.45 0.72 -4.18
N LYS A 135 -31.24 -0.25 -3.27
CA LYS A 135 -32.06 -0.41 -2.05
C LYS A 135 -31.94 0.80 -1.12
N PHE A 136 -30.75 1.41 -1.05
CA PHE A 136 -30.49 2.65 -0.31
C PHE A 136 -30.98 3.91 -1.05
N LYS A 137 -31.65 3.76 -2.19
CA LYS A 137 -32.18 4.87 -3.00
C LYS A 137 -31.10 5.89 -3.40
N MET A 138 -29.85 5.44 -3.57
CA MET A 138 -28.79 6.32 -4.06
C MET A 138 -29.01 6.61 -5.54
N GLU A 139 -28.97 7.89 -5.89
CA GLU A 139 -29.32 8.43 -7.20
C GLU A 139 -28.11 8.57 -8.11
N ARG A 140 -26.93 8.82 -7.53
CA ARG A 140 -25.68 9.08 -8.26
C ARG A 140 -24.61 8.07 -7.87
N ILE A 141 -23.99 7.44 -8.86
CA ILE A 141 -22.91 6.50 -8.64
C ILE A 141 -21.73 6.96 -9.49
N PHE A 142 -20.64 7.33 -8.82
CA PHE A 142 -19.34 7.55 -9.44
C PHE A 142 -18.39 6.50 -8.90
N VAL A 143 -17.62 5.89 -9.79
CA VAL A 143 -16.66 4.86 -9.39
C VAL A 143 -15.34 5.05 -10.10
N GLU A 144 -14.27 5.05 -9.32
CA GLU A 144 -12.90 4.97 -9.81
C GLU A 144 -12.55 3.53 -10.22
N ASN A 145 -12.05 3.40 -11.44
CA ASN A 145 -11.56 2.17 -12.07
C ASN A 145 -10.61 2.53 -13.22
N GLU A 146 -9.86 3.60 -13.03
CA GLU A 146 -8.94 4.23 -13.99
C GLU A 146 -7.59 3.53 -14.06
N ILE A 147 -7.32 2.58 -13.15
CA ILE A 147 -6.19 1.68 -13.35
C ILE A 147 -6.46 0.87 -14.61
N LYS A 148 -5.51 1.01 -15.53
CA LYS A 148 -5.36 0.43 -16.87
C LYS A 148 -5.75 -1.07 -16.91
N PRO A 149 -5.89 -1.68 -18.10
CA PRO A 149 -6.21 -3.11 -18.31
C PRO A 149 -5.15 -4.12 -17.78
N LEU A 150 -4.62 -3.90 -16.57
CA LEU A 150 -3.65 -4.71 -15.84
C LEU A 150 -4.22 -5.10 -14.46
N SER A 151 -5.55 -5.28 -14.37
CA SER A 151 -6.23 -5.98 -13.28
C SER A 151 -7.05 -7.12 -13.87
N SER A 152 -7.25 -8.22 -13.13
CA SER A 152 -7.90 -9.39 -13.73
C SER A 152 -9.32 -9.06 -14.18
N PHE A 153 -9.65 -9.54 -15.36
CA PHE A 153 -10.94 -9.33 -16.01
C PHE A 153 -11.32 -7.85 -16.14
N TYR A 154 -10.36 -6.94 -16.29
CA TYR A 154 -10.62 -5.49 -16.36
C TYR A 154 -11.71 -5.13 -17.36
N THR A 155 -11.61 -5.60 -18.61
CA THR A 155 -12.59 -5.28 -19.66
C THR A 155 -13.98 -5.82 -19.33
N LEU A 156 -14.07 -7.04 -18.77
CA LEU A 156 -15.33 -7.61 -18.30
C LEU A 156 -15.91 -6.78 -17.16
N LYS A 157 -15.10 -6.46 -16.14
CA LYS A 157 -15.50 -5.67 -14.97
C LYS A 157 -16.03 -4.30 -15.39
N THR A 158 -15.33 -3.60 -16.28
CA THR A 158 -15.74 -2.30 -16.80
C THR A 158 -17.04 -2.39 -17.60
N TRP A 159 -17.11 -3.32 -18.56
CA TRP A 159 -18.30 -3.48 -19.40
C TRP A 159 -19.53 -3.90 -18.60
N ALA A 160 -19.40 -4.93 -17.76
CA ALA A 160 -20.48 -5.43 -16.92
C ALA A 160 -20.88 -4.38 -15.88
N GLY A 161 -19.92 -3.68 -15.28
CA GLY A 161 -20.19 -2.58 -14.35
C GLY A 161 -21.05 -1.48 -14.97
N TRP A 162 -20.74 -1.05 -16.19
CA TRP A 162 -21.54 -0.06 -16.92
C TRP A 162 -22.96 -0.56 -17.23
N LYS A 163 -23.11 -1.83 -17.62
CA LYS A 163 -24.43 -2.44 -17.85
C LYS A 163 -25.25 -2.51 -16.55
N LEU A 164 -24.60 -2.91 -15.46
CA LEU A 164 -25.24 -3.02 -14.15
C LEU A 164 -25.57 -1.65 -13.54
N MET A 165 -24.81 -0.59 -13.83
CA MET A 165 -25.18 0.77 -13.43
C MET A 165 -26.45 1.26 -14.14
N GLN A 166 -26.65 0.89 -15.41
CA GLN A 166 -27.89 1.19 -16.14
C GLN A 166 -29.08 0.36 -15.61
N ALA A 167 -28.84 -0.91 -15.26
CA ALA A 167 -29.87 -1.82 -14.77
C ALA A 167 -29.37 -2.72 -13.62
N PRO A 168 -29.37 -2.26 -12.36
CA PRO A 168 -28.81 -3.03 -11.23
C PRO A 168 -29.53 -4.36 -10.95
N SER A 169 -30.76 -4.52 -11.43
CA SER A 169 -31.54 -5.75 -11.28
C SER A 169 -31.19 -6.82 -12.33
N GLN A 170 -30.41 -6.51 -13.35
CA GLN A 170 -29.98 -7.48 -14.36
C GLN A 170 -29.23 -8.64 -13.68
N LYS A 171 -29.36 -9.86 -14.22
CA LYS A 171 -28.61 -11.01 -13.72
C LYS A 171 -27.18 -10.96 -14.28
N LEU A 172 -26.20 -11.10 -13.40
CA LEU A 172 -24.79 -11.15 -13.80
C LEU A 172 -24.50 -12.31 -14.78
N GLN A 173 -25.17 -13.45 -14.62
CA GLN A 173 -24.97 -14.61 -15.50
C GLN A 173 -25.32 -14.30 -16.97
N ASP A 174 -26.43 -13.62 -17.22
CA ASP A 174 -26.83 -13.21 -18.57
C ASP A 174 -25.77 -12.30 -19.23
N LEU A 175 -25.10 -11.45 -18.44
CA LEU A 175 -23.99 -10.62 -18.92
C LEU A 175 -22.74 -11.46 -19.24
N LEU A 176 -22.42 -12.43 -18.40
CA LEU A 176 -21.29 -13.34 -18.62
C LEU A 176 -21.51 -14.25 -19.84
N ASP A 177 -22.75 -14.67 -20.09
CA ASP A 177 -23.14 -15.52 -21.23
C ASP A 177 -22.95 -14.78 -22.56
N ILE A 178 -23.04 -13.45 -22.55
CA ILE A 178 -22.74 -12.58 -23.70
C ILE A 178 -21.23 -12.33 -23.80
N PHE A 179 -20.61 -11.92 -22.68
CA PHE A 179 -19.24 -11.41 -22.71
C PHE A 179 -18.22 -12.51 -22.95
N MET A 180 -18.32 -13.64 -22.26
CA MET A 180 -17.28 -14.67 -22.29
C MET A 180 -17.05 -15.21 -23.72
N PRO A 181 -18.09 -15.61 -24.49
CA PRO A 181 -17.91 -16.02 -25.89
C PRO A 181 -17.47 -14.86 -26.80
N GLY A 182 -18.00 -13.65 -26.60
CA GLY A 182 -17.67 -12.50 -27.45
C GLY A 182 -16.21 -12.02 -27.30
N TYR A 183 -15.70 -12.06 -26.06
CA TYR A 183 -14.37 -11.55 -25.73
C TYR A 183 -13.30 -12.63 -25.73
N TYR A 184 -13.58 -13.85 -25.26
CA TYR A 184 -12.58 -14.94 -25.22
C TYR A 184 -12.77 -16.02 -26.29
N GLY A 185 -13.86 -15.98 -27.06
CA GLY A 185 -14.08 -16.88 -28.20
C GLY A 185 -14.04 -18.36 -27.77
N PRO A 186 -13.25 -19.22 -28.45
CA PRO A 186 -13.10 -20.62 -28.06
C PRO A 186 -12.66 -20.84 -26.60
N ALA A 187 -11.92 -19.90 -26.01
CA ALA A 187 -11.46 -19.97 -24.63
C ALA A 187 -12.52 -19.56 -23.59
N ALA A 188 -13.75 -19.23 -23.99
CA ALA A 188 -14.78 -18.74 -23.08
C ALA A 188 -15.05 -19.65 -21.87
N LYS A 189 -15.06 -20.98 -22.09
CA LYS A 189 -15.32 -21.96 -21.02
C LYS A 189 -14.20 -21.99 -19.96
N PRO A 190 -12.92 -22.22 -20.31
CA PRO A 190 -11.85 -22.18 -19.31
C PRO A 190 -11.69 -20.79 -18.68
N MET A 191 -11.91 -19.70 -19.42
CA MET A 191 -11.86 -18.35 -18.85
C MET A 191 -12.98 -18.07 -17.85
N ARG A 192 -14.19 -18.60 -18.08
CA ARG A 192 -15.26 -18.57 -17.07
C ARG A 192 -14.90 -19.37 -15.83
N ALA A 193 -14.34 -20.57 -16.00
CA ALA A 193 -13.87 -21.38 -14.88
C ALA A 193 -12.74 -20.68 -14.11
N TYR A 194 -11.88 -19.92 -14.79
CA TYR A 194 -10.85 -19.10 -14.16
C TYR A 194 -11.45 -17.95 -13.34
N LEU A 195 -12.44 -17.23 -13.89
CA LEU A 195 -13.20 -16.22 -13.13
C LEU A 195 -13.82 -16.81 -11.85
N GLU A 196 -14.48 -17.97 -11.97
CA GLU A 196 -15.11 -18.67 -10.84
C GLU A 196 -14.07 -19.14 -9.81
N HIS A 197 -12.89 -19.59 -10.27
CA HIS A 197 -11.77 -19.94 -9.39
C HIS A 197 -11.24 -18.74 -8.61
N LEU A 198 -11.07 -17.58 -9.27
CA LEU A 198 -10.66 -16.33 -8.61
C LEU A 198 -11.68 -15.91 -7.54
N GLU A 199 -12.95 -15.75 -7.91
CA GLU A 199 -13.99 -15.29 -6.99
C GLU A 199 -14.24 -16.30 -5.86
N GLY A 200 -14.22 -17.60 -6.17
CA GLY A 200 -14.39 -18.67 -5.20
C GLY A 200 -13.26 -18.72 -4.17
N SER A 201 -12.01 -18.58 -4.62
CA SER A 201 -10.84 -18.58 -3.73
C SER A 201 -10.84 -17.38 -2.79
N ILE A 202 -11.23 -16.20 -3.28
CA ILE A 202 -11.40 -14.99 -2.48
C ILE A 202 -12.55 -15.14 -1.48
N ALA A 203 -13.72 -15.63 -1.93
CA ALA A 203 -14.89 -15.81 -1.08
C ALA A 203 -14.68 -16.85 0.03
N ALA A 204 -13.83 -17.84 -0.20
CA ALA A 204 -13.48 -18.87 0.79
C ALA A 204 -12.63 -18.34 1.96
N VAL A 205 -12.04 -17.15 1.84
CA VAL A 205 -11.20 -16.57 2.89
C VAL A 205 -12.02 -16.22 4.14
N PRO A 206 -11.77 -16.86 5.29
CA PRO A 206 -12.55 -16.63 6.51
C PRO A 206 -12.48 -15.18 7.01
N ALA A 207 -13.55 -14.72 7.68
CA ALA A 207 -13.62 -13.36 8.23
C ALA A 207 -12.53 -13.03 9.26
N LYS A 208 -11.96 -14.03 9.95
CA LYS A 208 -10.87 -13.85 10.93
C LYS A 208 -9.60 -13.23 10.33
N TYR A 209 -9.44 -13.33 9.01
CA TYR A 209 -8.32 -12.69 8.31
C TYR A 209 -8.50 -11.16 8.25
N GLY A 210 -9.67 -10.60 8.58
CA GLY A 210 -9.88 -9.14 8.52
C GLY A 210 -10.02 -8.66 7.08
N ASN A 211 -9.82 -7.36 6.82
CA ASN A 211 -10.03 -6.73 5.52
C ASN A 211 -8.89 -7.07 4.53
N LEU A 212 -9.20 -7.71 3.38
CA LEU A 212 -8.17 -8.11 2.41
C LEU A 212 -7.59 -6.94 1.61
N SER A 213 -8.33 -5.84 1.46
CA SER A 213 -7.81 -4.60 0.86
C SER A 213 -6.76 -3.92 1.72
N ALA A 214 -6.79 -4.13 3.04
CA ALA A 214 -5.78 -3.61 3.96
C ALA A 214 -4.52 -4.50 4.04
N MET A 215 -4.53 -5.69 3.42
CA MET A 215 -3.41 -6.61 3.45
C MET A 215 -2.40 -6.32 2.34
N LYS A 216 -1.13 -6.52 2.68
CA LYS A 216 -0.05 -6.65 1.71
C LYS A 216 -0.39 -7.72 0.68
N THR A 217 -0.12 -7.46 -0.59
CA THR A 217 -0.48 -8.36 -1.70
C THR A 217 -0.04 -9.80 -1.46
N SER A 218 1.19 -10.01 -0.98
CA SER A 218 1.78 -11.33 -0.71
C SER A 218 1.16 -12.10 0.46
N GLN A 219 0.53 -11.38 1.40
CA GLN A 219 -0.08 -11.92 2.61
C GLN A 219 -1.54 -12.32 2.41
N ARG A 220 -2.13 -12.01 1.25
CA ARG A 220 -3.50 -12.41 0.93
C ARG A 220 -3.59 -13.95 0.95
N PRO A 221 -4.46 -14.53 1.80
CA PRO A 221 -4.39 -15.96 2.14
C PRO A 221 -4.90 -16.88 1.03
N TYR A 222 -5.57 -16.36 0.00
CA TYR A 222 -6.01 -17.14 -1.16
C TYR A 222 -4.88 -17.36 -2.19
N LEU A 223 -3.80 -16.57 -2.16
CA LEU A 223 -2.65 -16.69 -3.05
C LEU A 223 -1.70 -17.80 -2.55
N THR A 224 -2.12 -19.04 -2.80
CA THR A 224 -1.46 -20.30 -2.41
C THR A 224 -0.95 -21.06 -3.63
N LEU A 225 -0.09 -22.06 -3.42
CA LEU A 225 0.40 -22.95 -4.47
C LEU A 225 -0.75 -23.65 -5.20
N ASP A 226 -1.76 -24.14 -4.48
CA ASP A 226 -2.92 -24.80 -5.10
C ASP A 226 -3.78 -23.84 -5.91
N PHE A 227 -3.94 -22.60 -5.44
CA PHE A 227 -4.59 -21.55 -6.22
C PHE A 227 -3.84 -21.33 -7.54
N PHE A 228 -2.50 -21.23 -7.51
CA PHE A 228 -1.70 -21.00 -8.72
C PHE A 228 -1.64 -22.23 -9.63
N ARG A 229 -1.61 -23.45 -9.11
CA ARG A 229 -1.73 -24.70 -9.90
C ARG A 229 -3.01 -24.71 -10.71
N LYS A 230 -4.15 -24.38 -10.07
CA LYS A 230 -5.43 -24.33 -10.76
C LYS A 230 -5.51 -23.18 -11.76
N SER A 231 -4.99 -22.00 -11.42
CA SER A 231 -4.91 -20.84 -12.31
C SER A 231 -4.07 -21.14 -13.56
N GLN A 232 -2.88 -21.74 -13.40
CA GLN A 232 -2.02 -22.12 -14.52
C GLN A 232 -2.72 -23.10 -15.44
N SER A 233 -3.29 -24.19 -14.90
CA SER A 233 -4.02 -25.20 -15.69
C SER A 233 -5.18 -24.59 -16.49
N LEU A 234 -6.00 -23.73 -15.88
CA LEU A 234 -7.15 -23.12 -16.56
C LEU A 234 -6.74 -22.16 -17.68
N LEU A 235 -5.66 -21.40 -17.46
CA LEU A 235 -5.13 -20.51 -18.48
C LEU A 235 -4.39 -21.28 -19.58
N ASP A 236 -3.74 -22.41 -19.27
CA ASP A 236 -3.09 -23.28 -20.26
C ASP A 236 -4.16 -23.89 -21.18
N ASP A 237 -5.27 -24.37 -20.61
CA ASP A 237 -6.45 -24.84 -21.36
C ASP A 237 -7.04 -23.73 -22.25
N ALA A 238 -7.08 -22.49 -21.75
CA ALA A 238 -7.56 -21.34 -22.51
C ALA A 238 -6.65 -20.99 -23.68
N GLU A 239 -5.33 -20.92 -23.46
CA GLU A 239 -4.33 -20.61 -24.49
C GLU A 239 -4.33 -21.68 -25.58
N ALA A 240 -4.43 -22.96 -25.21
CA ALA A 240 -4.48 -24.09 -26.16
C ALA A 240 -5.70 -24.09 -27.10
N LEU A 241 -6.79 -23.40 -26.72
CA LEU A 241 -8.00 -23.27 -27.53
C LEU A 241 -7.97 -22.05 -28.47
N THR A 242 -6.95 -21.19 -28.35
CA THR A 242 -6.84 -19.97 -29.15
C THR A 242 -5.75 -20.10 -30.19
N ASP A 243 -6.04 -19.68 -31.43
CA ASP A 243 -4.98 -19.52 -32.42
C ASP A 243 -4.01 -18.43 -31.97
N ALA A 244 -2.72 -18.66 -32.18
CA ALA A 244 -1.65 -17.77 -31.71
C ALA A 244 -1.92 -16.32 -32.11
N ASP A 245 -2.22 -16.03 -33.38
CA ASP A 245 -2.43 -14.68 -33.91
C ASP A 245 -3.84 -14.10 -33.64
N SER A 246 -4.68 -14.80 -32.88
CA SER A 246 -6.04 -14.33 -32.60
C SER A 246 -6.07 -13.27 -31.49
N ARG A 247 -7.04 -12.35 -31.56
CA ARG A 247 -7.37 -11.44 -30.46
C ARG A 247 -7.72 -12.17 -29.15
N TYR A 248 -8.24 -13.40 -29.25
CA TYR A 248 -8.61 -14.22 -28.11
C TYR A 248 -7.36 -14.65 -27.32
N SER A 249 -6.29 -15.05 -28.01
CA SER A 249 -4.99 -15.33 -27.40
C SER A 249 -4.48 -14.11 -26.63
N LEU A 250 -4.53 -12.92 -27.23
CA LEU A 250 -4.14 -11.67 -26.57
C LEU A 250 -4.98 -11.35 -25.33
N ASN A 251 -6.27 -11.70 -25.32
CA ASN A 251 -7.16 -11.50 -24.16
C ASN A 251 -6.82 -12.47 -23.02
N VAL A 252 -6.47 -13.72 -23.32
CA VAL A 252 -6.04 -14.69 -22.31
C VAL A 252 -4.67 -14.30 -21.73
N GLN A 253 -3.74 -13.83 -22.57
CA GLN A 253 -2.40 -13.42 -22.15
C GLN A 253 -2.39 -12.23 -21.17
N LEU A 254 -3.38 -11.34 -21.21
CA LEU A 254 -3.55 -10.29 -20.19
C LEU A 254 -3.74 -10.89 -18.80
N GLU A 255 -4.55 -11.94 -18.68
CA GLU A 255 -4.78 -12.63 -17.41
C GLU A 255 -3.54 -13.42 -16.98
N ARG A 256 -2.82 -14.00 -17.95
CA ARG A 256 -1.55 -14.71 -17.71
C ARG A 256 -0.49 -13.82 -17.07
N ILE A 257 -0.37 -12.58 -17.53
CA ILE A 257 0.60 -11.60 -16.99
C ILE A 257 0.43 -11.40 -15.48
N LEU A 258 -0.81 -11.31 -15.01
CA LEU A 258 -1.14 -11.11 -13.59
C LEU A 258 -0.75 -12.33 -12.76
N VAL A 259 -1.01 -13.53 -13.28
CA VAL A 259 -0.64 -14.80 -12.64
C VAL A 259 0.89 -14.97 -12.60
N ASP A 260 1.57 -14.77 -13.73
CA ASP A 260 3.03 -14.92 -13.82
C ASP A 260 3.76 -13.90 -12.95
N SER A 261 3.28 -12.65 -12.89
CA SER A 261 3.84 -11.63 -12.00
C SER A 261 3.77 -12.06 -10.53
N ALA A 262 2.59 -12.49 -10.08
CA ALA A 262 2.41 -12.90 -8.70
C ALA A 262 3.21 -14.16 -8.36
N MET A 263 3.23 -15.17 -9.25
CA MET A 263 4.02 -16.38 -9.04
C MET A 263 5.52 -16.10 -9.01
N ALA A 264 6.03 -15.26 -9.92
CA ALA A 264 7.45 -14.92 -9.95
C ALA A 264 7.88 -14.22 -8.66
N VAL A 265 7.07 -13.26 -8.19
CA VAL A 265 7.33 -12.53 -6.95
C VAL A 265 7.20 -13.46 -5.74
N MET A 266 6.17 -14.30 -5.67
CA MET A 266 5.90 -15.16 -4.52
C MET A 266 6.63 -16.52 -4.59
N TRP A 267 7.55 -16.72 -5.54
CA TRP A 267 8.16 -18.02 -5.85
C TRP A 267 8.62 -18.80 -4.61
N GLN A 268 9.40 -18.13 -3.77
CA GLN A 268 9.98 -18.71 -2.54
C GLN A 268 8.94 -19.06 -1.47
N LYS A 269 7.82 -18.33 -1.43
CA LYS A 269 6.68 -18.68 -0.57
C LYS A 269 6.00 -19.94 -1.09
N LEU A 270 5.76 -20.00 -2.40
CA LEU A 270 5.08 -21.13 -3.04
C LEU A 270 5.91 -22.41 -2.96
N GLU A 271 7.23 -22.31 -3.07
CA GLU A 271 8.16 -23.44 -2.85
C GLU A 271 8.01 -24.08 -1.47
N LYS A 272 7.70 -23.28 -0.44
CA LYS A 272 7.52 -23.79 0.93
C LYS A 272 6.17 -24.45 1.17
N GLU A 273 5.21 -24.19 0.30
CA GLU A 273 3.90 -24.85 0.32
C GLU A 273 3.94 -26.23 -0.38
N LEU A 274 5.06 -26.58 -1.02
CA LEU A 274 5.22 -27.89 -1.66
C LEU A 274 5.15 -29.04 -0.64
N PRO A 275 4.43 -30.13 -0.96
CA PRO A 275 4.54 -31.39 -0.24
C PRO A 275 5.98 -31.90 -0.20
N ARG A 276 6.32 -32.63 0.88
CA ARG A 276 7.68 -33.16 1.07
C ARG A 276 8.09 -34.06 -0.10
N GLY A 277 9.19 -33.71 -0.75
CA GLY A 277 9.76 -34.46 -1.87
C GLY A 277 9.25 -34.04 -3.25
N GLU A 278 8.30 -33.11 -3.33
CA GLU A 278 7.94 -32.45 -4.59
C GLU A 278 8.89 -31.29 -4.89
N THR A 279 9.04 -31.00 -6.18
CA THR A 279 9.71 -29.79 -6.69
C THR A 279 8.67 -28.90 -7.36
N MET A 280 9.02 -27.63 -7.60
CA MET A 280 8.15 -26.74 -8.36
C MET A 280 7.83 -27.35 -9.74
N PRO A 281 6.57 -27.31 -10.18
CA PRO A 281 6.18 -27.85 -11.49
C PRO A 281 6.49 -26.88 -12.65
N TRP A 282 6.99 -25.69 -12.34
CA TRP A 282 7.39 -24.67 -13.31
C TRP A 282 8.81 -24.20 -13.00
N GLU A 283 9.38 -23.41 -13.92
CA GLU A 283 10.67 -22.76 -13.75
C GLU A 283 10.49 -21.24 -13.66
N LEU A 284 11.10 -20.60 -12.66
CA LEU A 284 10.97 -19.15 -12.42
C LEU A 284 11.34 -18.33 -13.67
N GLU A 285 12.46 -18.66 -14.32
CA GLU A 285 12.92 -17.91 -15.49
C GLU A 285 12.00 -18.11 -16.72
N GLN A 286 11.30 -19.24 -16.82
CA GLN A 286 10.29 -19.42 -17.88
C GLN A 286 9.07 -18.53 -17.63
N LEU A 287 8.61 -18.40 -16.38
CA LEU A 287 7.52 -17.50 -16.02
C LEU A 287 7.88 -16.04 -16.29
N VAL A 288 9.09 -15.62 -15.90
CA VAL A 288 9.58 -14.26 -16.14
C VAL A 288 9.73 -13.97 -17.63
N ALA A 289 10.23 -14.93 -18.41
CA ALA A 289 10.31 -14.80 -19.87
C ALA A 289 8.92 -14.70 -20.52
N ARG A 290 7.97 -15.55 -20.11
CA ARG A 290 6.58 -15.52 -20.60
C ARG A 290 5.88 -14.21 -20.25
N TYR A 291 6.05 -13.72 -19.03
CA TYR A 291 5.57 -12.41 -18.58
C TYR A 291 6.06 -11.29 -19.51
N GLN A 292 7.37 -11.24 -19.79
CA GLN A 292 7.97 -10.23 -20.65
C GLN A 292 7.47 -10.34 -22.10
N GLN A 293 7.44 -11.55 -22.66
CA GLN A 293 7.00 -11.81 -24.03
C GLN A 293 5.54 -11.44 -24.24
N ASN A 294 4.66 -11.81 -23.31
CA ASN A 294 3.24 -11.45 -23.36
C ASN A 294 3.08 -9.94 -23.35
N TYR A 295 3.80 -9.21 -22.48
CA TYR A 295 3.76 -7.74 -22.49
C TYR A 295 4.21 -7.14 -23.83
N GLN A 296 5.35 -7.59 -24.36
CA GLN A 296 5.87 -7.13 -25.65
C GLN A 296 4.86 -7.34 -26.77
N ARG A 297 4.22 -8.51 -26.77
CA ARG A 297 3.19 -8.85 -27.74
C ARG A 297 1.96 -7.96 -27.61
N LEU A 298 1.45 -7.74 -26.40
CA LEU A 298 0.30 -6.88 -26.16
C LEU A 298 0.58 -5.42 -26.56
N ILE A 299 1.75 -4.87 -26.22
CA ILE A 299 2.15 -3.51 -26.63
C ILE A 299 2.14 -3.37 -28.15
N LYS A 300 2.60 -4.41 -28.87
CA LYS A 300 2.65 -4.44 -30.33
C LYS A 300 1.25 -4.57 -30.95
N GLU A 301 0.45 -5.52 -30.46
CA GLU A 301 -0.74 -6.02 -31.16
C GLU A 301 -2.06 -5.47 -30.61
N ARG A 302 -2.07 -4.79 -29.45
CA ARG A 302 -3.28 -4.22 -28.85
C ARG A 302 -3.24 -2.71 -28.73
N ASP A 303 -4.16 -2.04 -29.40
CA ASP A 303 -4.26 -0.58 -29.38
C ASP A 303 -4.60 -0.03 -27.99
N ASP A 304 -5.38 -0.76 -27.17
CA ASP A 304 -5.71 -0.36 -25.80
C ASP A 304 -4.54 -0.51 -24.82
N ILE A 305 -3.45 -1.18 -25.21
CA ILE A 305 -2.20 -1.32 -24.43
C ILE A 305 -1.09 -0.45 -25.02
N ARG A 306 -1.07 -0.26 -26.34
CA ARG A 306 -0.04 0.52 -27.03
C ARG A 306 0.04 1.93 -26.45
N GLY A 307 1.24 2.33 -26.02
CA GLY A 307 1.48 3.63 -25.42
C GLY A 307 1.07 3.76 -23.95
N LEU A 308 0.35 2.79 -23.37
CA LEU A 308 0.06 2.77 -21.93
C LEU A 308 1.26 2.36 -21.08
N ILE A 309 2.12 1.51 -21.64
CA ILE A 309 3.36 1.02 -21.04
C ILE A 309 4.44 0.89 -22.13
N SER A 310 5.66 1.32 -21.83
CA SER A 310 6.80 1.21 -22.77
C SER A 310 7.55 -0.10 -22.60
N LEU A 311 8.29 -0.52 -23.62
CA LEU A 311 9.18 -1.68 -23.53
C LEU A 311 10.24 -1.52 -22.42
N GLU A 312 10.74 -0.31 -22.23
CA GLU A 312 11.66 0.02 -21.13
C GLU A 312 10.99 -0.18 -19.76
N ALA A 313 9.73 0.24 -19.61
CA ALA A 313 8.98 0.02 -18.38
C ALA A 313 8.71 -1.47 -18.11
N VAL A 314 8.49 -2.28 -19.16
CA VAL A 314 8.40 -3.74 -19.04
C VAL A 314 9.73 -4.33 -18.56
N GLN A 315 10.86 -3.88 -19.10
CA GLN A 315 12.18 -4.34 -18.65
C GLN A 315 12.44 -4.01 -17.18
N LYS A 316 12.17 -2.76 -16.76
CA LYS A 316 12.23 -2.35 -15.34
C LYS A 316 11.29 -3.17 -14.47
N SER A 317 10.11 -3.51 -14.98
CA SER A 317 9.17 -4.38 -14.28
C SER A 317 9.73 -5.78 -14.09
N VAL A 318 10.37 -6.38 -15.09
CA VAL A 318 11.03 -7.69 -14.99
C VAL A 318 12.15 -7.67 -13.94
N GLU A 319 12.98 -6.62 -13.93
CA GLU A 319 14.00 -6.41 -12.90
C GLU A 319 13.37 -6.33 -11.51
N SER A 320 12.27 -5.59 -11.39
CA SER A 320 11.50 -5.47 -10.13
C SER A 320 10.90 -6.80 -9.68
N LEU A 321 10.40 -7.66 -10.59
CA LEU A 321 9.89 -8.99 -10.24
C LEU A 321 11.00 -9.86 -9.65
N ARG A 322 12.17 -9.90 -10.29
CA ARG A 322 13.34 -10.66 -9.80
C ARG A 322 13.82 -10.15 -8.45
N GLN A 323 13.90 -8.83 -8.30
CA GLN A 323 14.24 -8.18 -7.03
C GLN A 323 13.28 -8.63 -5.94
N LYS A 324 11.97 -8.45 -6.13
CA LYS A 324 10.95 -8.82 -5.14
C LYS A 324 10.95 -10.31 -4.82
N SER A 325 11.16 -11.16 -5.82
CA SER A 325 11.32 -12.60 -5.65
C SER A 325 12.48 -12.94 -4.71
N ALA A 326 13.66 -12.35 -4.95
CA ALA A 326 14.82 -12.50 -4.07
C ALA A 326 14.56 -11.93 -2.66
N SER A 327 13.81 -10.83 -2.56
CA SER A 327 13.46 -10.20 -1.30
C SER A 327 12.62 -11.08 -0.37
N PHE A 328 11.83 -12.03 -0.88
CA PHE A 328 11.04 -12.94 -0.02
C PHE A 328 11.91 -13.76 0.93
N LEU A 329 13.11 -14.18 0.51
CA LEU A 329 14.05 -14.86 1.41
C LEU A 329 14.52 -13.95 2.54
N LEU A 330 14.63 -12.65 2.27
CA LEU A 330 15.04 -11.65 3.26
C LEU A 330 13.90 -11.29 4.22
N MET A 331 12.62 -11.39 3.78
CA MET A 331 11.46 -11.20 4.65
C MET A 331 11.40 -12.19 5.81
N GLU A 332 11.97 -13.40 5.66
CA GLU A 332 11.99 -14.40 6.71
C GLU A 332 13.18 -14.28 7.67
N LYS A 333 14.22 -13.55 7.29
CA LYS A 333 15.31 -13.25 8.21
C LYS A 333 14.79 -12.34 9.31
N ASP A 334 15.31 -12.48 10.51
CA ASP A 334 15.04 -11.52 11.57
C ASP A 334 15.52 -10.12 11.15
N PRO A 335 14.82 -9.04 11.55
CA PRO A 335 15.37 -7.69 11.46
C PRO A 335 16.76 -7.62 12.09
N PRO A 336 17.64 -6.73 11.62
CA PRO A 336 18.99 -6.61 12.16
C PRO A 336 18.96 -6.28 13.66
N SER A 337 19.98 -6.71 14.39
CA SER A 337 20.14 -6.41 15.81
C SER A 337 21.50 -5.78 16.07
N LEU A 338 21.56 -4.77 16.93
CA LEU A 338 22.79 -4.08 17.31
C LEU A 338 22.84 -3.85 18.82
N THR A 339 23.97 -4.19 19.45
CA THR A 339 24.25 -3.78 20.82
C THR A 339 25.10 -2.52 20.79
N ILE A 340 24.59 -1.44 21.38
CA ILE A 340 25.25 -0.15 21.43
C ILE A 340 26.16 -0.13 22.65
N PRO A 341 27.47 0.12 22.50
CA PRO A 341 28.42 0.13 23.60
C PRO A 341 28.27 1.40 24.44
N ARG A 342 28.58 1.23 25.73
CA ARG A 342 28.74 2.34 26.67
C ARG A 342 30.13 2.95 26.53
N ILE A 343 30.20 4.25 26.27
CA ILE A 343 31.43 5.03 26.18
C ILE A 343 31.63 5.93 27.40
N ALA A 344 32.78 6.59 27.49
CA ALA A 344 33.02 7.66 28.46
C ALA A 344 32.02 8.81 28.28
N LYS A 345 31.72 9.53 29.36
CA LYS A 345 30.80 10.68 29.32
C LYS A 345 31.20 11.69 28.25
N ALA A 346 30.27 11.97 27.35
CA ALA A 346 30.39 13.02 26.36
C ALA A 346 29.45 14.21 26.67
N ASP A 347 28.65 14.12 27.75
CA ASP A 347 27.84 15.22 28.32
C ASP A 347 26.91 15.88 27.28
N GLY A 348 26.29 15.03 26.45
CA GLY A 348 25.42 15.46 25.36
C GLY A 348 26.12 16.19 24.21
N ASP A 349 27.46 16.19 24.12
CA ASP A 349 28.21 16.82 23.03
C ASP A 349 28.69 15.76 22.00
N PRO A 350 28.09 15.69 20.80
CA PRO A 350 28.46 14.70 19.79
C PRO A 350 29.88 14.90 19.22
N ALA A 351 30.51 16.06 19.41
CA ALA A 351 31.89 16.29 18.98
C ALA A 351 32.93 15.60 19.88
N LYS A 352 32.56 15.22 21.12
CA LYS A 352 33.45 14.56 22.08
C LYS A 352 33.48 13.03 21.97
N VAL A 353 32.61 12.46 21.14
CA VAL A 353 32.46 11.00 20.99
C VAL A 353 33.66 10.40 20.26
N ASP A 354 34.31 9.41 20.87
CA ASP A 354 35.29 8.56 20.19
C ASP A 354 34.56 7.46 19.39
N TRP A 355 34.27 7.75 18.13
CA TRP A 355 33.53 6.86 17.24
C TRP A 355 34.23 5.52 16.96
N LYS A 356 35.52 5.37 17.32
CA LYS A 356 36.19 4.06 17.24
C LYS A 356 35.66 3.05 18.26
N GLN A 357 35.03 3.53 19.33
CA GLN A 357 34.41 2.71 20.38
C GLN A 357 32.91 2.51 20.13
N ALA A 358 32.35 3.09 19.07
CA ALA A 358 30.93 2.97 18.73
C ALA A 358 30.62 1.66 17.99
N ALA A 359 29.36 1.23 18.05
CA ALA A 359 28.87 0.13 17.23
C ALA A 359 28.53 0.63 15.82
N SER A 360 29.16 0.06 14.80
CA SER A 360 28.92 0.42 13.39
C SER A 360 27.63 -0.19 12.85
N ILE A 361 26.97 0.57 11.99
CA ILE A 361 25.84 0.16 11.16
C ILE A 361 26.42 -0.26 9.81
N ASN A 362 26.67 -1.57 9.65
CA ASN A 362 27.36 -2.14 8.49
C ASN A 362 26.42 -2.69 7.41
N CYS A 363 25.11 -2.47 7.54
CA CYS A 363 24.12 -2.93 6.58
C CYS A 363 23.31 -1.74 6.07
N TRP A 364 23.48 -1.41 4.79
CA TRP A 364 22.70 -0.40 4.09
C TRP A 364 22.15 -1.01 2.81
N VAL A 365 20.86 -1.29 2.82
CA VAL A 365 20.17 -1.94 1.72
C VAL A 365 18.96 -1.13 1.30
N THR A 366 18.48 -1.31 0.07
CA THR A 366 17.22 -0.73 -0.35
C THR A 366 16.09 -1.23 0.54
N LYS A 367 14.91 -0.60 0.45
CA LYS A 367 13.69 -1.10 1.12
C LYS A 367 13.38 -2.56 0.83
N PHE A 368 13.88 -3.10 -0.28
CA PHE A 368 13.71 -4.48 -0.70
C PHE A 368 14.95 -5.37 -0.44
N GLY A 369 15.95 -4.87 0.29
CA GLY A 369 17.09 -5.66 0.74
C GLY A 369 18.25 -5.80 -0.25
N GLN A 370 18.32 -4.95 -1.27
CA GLN A 370 19.45 -4.93 -2.21
C GLN A 370 20.55 -3.97 -1.74
N GLU A 371 21.81 -4.36 -1.90
CA GLU A 371 22.94 -3.45 -1.77
C GLU A 371 23.05 -2.53 -2.99
N ILE A 372 23.51 -1.30 -2.78
CA ILE A 372 23.90 -0.37 -3.85
C ILE A 372 25.37 0.01 -3.60
N PRO A 373 26.33 -0.77 -4.13
CA PRO A 373 27.75 -0.60 -3.82
C PRO A 373 28.32 0.79 -4.15
N GLU A 374 27.68 1.50 -5.09
CA GLU A 374 28.04 2.87 -5.47
C GLU A 374 27.70 3.90 -4.40
N ARG A 375 26.78 3.58 -3.48
CA ARG A 375 26.40 4.45 -2.36
C ARG A 375 27.18 4.06 -1.12
N LYS A 376 28.08 4.94 -0.68
CA LYS A 376 28.96 4.71 0.46
C LYS A 376 28.36 5.36 1.71
N LEU A 377 27.56 4.58 2.42
CA LEU A 377 26.96 5.01 3.69
C LEU A 377 27.76 4.42 4.85
N ASP A 378 27.92 5.23 5.89
CA ASP A 378 28.41 4.78 7.19
C ASP A 378 27.46 5.29 8.28
N GLY A 379 27.48 4.60 9.41
CA GLY A 379 26.78 5.06 10.58
C GLY A 379 27.23 4.32 11.81
N ALA A 380 27.05 4.94 12.96
CA ALA A 380 27.45 4.35 14.22
C ALA A 380 26.59 4.84 15.38
N PHE A 381 26.50 4.02 16.41
CA PHE A 381 25.85 4.34 17.67
C PHE A 381 26.77 4.16 18.86
N ALA A 382 26.65 5.05 19.83
CA ALA A 382 27.24 4.90 21.16
C ALA A 382 26.26 5.45 22.21
N HIS A 383 26.46 5.14 23.50
CA HIS A 383 25.76 5.84 24.58
C HIS A 383 26.69 6.08 25.76
N ASP A 384 26.48 7.12 26.56
CA ASP A 384 27.22 7.33 27.82
C ASP A 384 26.41 6.96 29.08
N GLY A 385 25.15 6.57 28.87
CA GLY A 385 24.19 6.22 29.92
C GLY A 385 23.17 7.32 30.21
N GLU A 386 23.38 8.53 29.69
CA GLU A 386 22.41 9.64 29.73
C GLU A 386 21.95 10.02 28.32
N PHE A 387 22.86 9.95 27.33
CA PHE A 387 22.60 10.27 25.94
C PHE A 387 22.86 9.07 25.02
N LEU A 388 22.02 8.93 24.00
CA LEU A 388 22.27 8.15 22.81
C LEU A 388 22.99 9.03 21.78
N TYR A 389 24.11 8.57 21.26
CA TYR A 389 24.87 9.23 20.21
C TYR A 389 24.71 8.49 18.88
N LEU A 390 24.50 9.26 17.82
CA LEU A 390 24.31 8.77 16.45
C LEU A 390 25.26 9.50 15.50
N LEU A 391 25.93 8.75 14.63
CA LEU A 391 26.66 9.22 13.46
C LEU A 391 25.99 8.64 12.22
N LEU A 392 25.69 9.48 11.24
CA LEU A 392 25.20 9.09 9.92
C LEU A 392 26.00 9.83 8.85
N GLU A 393 26.51 9.10 7.87
CA GLU A 393 27.33 9.66 6.80
C GLU A 393 26.96 9.04 5.46
N GLU A 394 27.00 9.87 4.42
CA GLU A 394 27.12 9.38 3.04
C GLU A 394 28.27 10.12 2.35
N SER A 395 29.15 9.36 1.71
CA SER A 395 30.32 9.86 0.98
C SER A 395 30.26 9.49 -0.51
N GLY A 396 31.08 10.17 -1.33
CA GLY A 396 31.13 9.92 -2.77
C GLY A 396 29.91 10.47 -3.52
N MET A 397 29.30 11.55 -3.03
CA MET A 397 28.15 12.19 -3.67
C MET A 397 28.34 13.70 -3.83
N ASP A 398 27.74 14.29 -4.86
CA ASP A 398 27.74 15.74 -5.06
C ASP A 398 26.74 16.43 -4.10
N THR A 399 27.23 17.00 -3.01
CA THR A 399 26.39 17.59 -1.96
C THR A 399 25.64 18.85 -2.42
N SER A 400 26.08 19.49 -3.50
CA SER A 400 25.41 20.67 -4.08
C SER A 400 24.05 20.34 -4.68
N LYS A 401 23.81 19.06 -4.98
CA LYS A 401 22.53 18.59 -5.51
C LYS A 401 21.50 18.40 -4.41
N LEU A 402 21.89 18.14 -3.16
CA LEU A 402 20.96 17.71 -2.11
C LEU A 402 19.79 18.68 -1.90
N SER A 403 18.58 18.14 -1.86
CA SER A 403 17.35 18.92 -1.66
C SER A 403 16.94 18.96 -0.18
N PRO A 404 16.79 20.13 0.45
CA PRO A 404 16.43 20.21 1.88
C PRO A 404 14.92 20.04 2.15
N VAL A 405 14.15 19.64 1.15
CA VAL A 405 12.71 19.40 1.29
C VAL A 405 12.48 18.21 2.23
N TRP A 406 11.68 18.41 3.29
CA TRP A 406 11.45 17.40 4.33
C TRP A 406 10.94 16.06 3.81
N TRP A 407 9.96 16.09 2.90
CA TRP A 407 9.30 14.91 2.40
C TRP A 407 9.51 14.82 0.88
N GLY A 408 10.37 13.90 0.45
CA GLY A 408 10.74 13.72 -0.96
C GLY A 408 11.98 14.52 -1.38
N GLY A 409 12.70 15.12 -0.43
CA GLY A 409 14.04 15.67 -0.64
C GLY A 409 15.13 14.65 -0.30
N ASP A 410 16.26 15.16 0.16
CA ASP A 410 17.38 14.39 0.67
C ASP A 410 17.43 14.56 2.18
N GLY A 411 17.30 13.43 2.89
CA GLY A 411 17.21 13.43 4.35
C GLY A 411 17.62 12.11 4.97
N TRP A 412 17.73 12.13 6.30
CA TRP A 412 17.72 10.94 7.16
C TRP A 412 16.38 10.88 7.88
N GLU A 413 15.75 9.72 7.92
CA GLU A 413 14.53 9.50 8.70
C GLU A 413 14.73 8.29 9.61
N LEU A 414 14.52 8.49 10.91
CA LEU A 414 14.69 7.47 11.93
C LEU A 414 13.37 7.22 12.64
N PHE A 415 13.05 5.96 12.87
CA PHE A 415 11.81 5.52 13.53
C PHE A 415 12.16 4.73 14.78
N PHE A 416 11.74 5.21 15.95
CA PHE A 416 12.02 4.61 17.25
C PHE A 416 10.74 4.08 17.88
N SER A 417 10.76 2.86 18.42
CA SER A 417 9.64 2.31 19.19
C SER A 417 10.11 1.49 20.39
N ASN A 418 9.30 1.46 21.45
CA ASN A 418 9.46 0.54 22.57
C ASN A 418 9.07 -0.91 22.20
N GLN A 419 8.40 -1.13 21.05
CA GLN A 419 7.86 -2.43 20.65
C GLN A 419 8.17 -2.73 19.17
N GLN A 420 8.41 -4.00 18.84
CA GLN A 420 8.79 -4.42 17.48
C GLN A 420 7.73 -4.11 16.41
N ASN A 421 6.46 -4.06 16.82
CA ASN A 421 5.29 -3.82 15.96
C ASN A 421 4.22 -2.95 16.67
N GLY A 422 4.66 -2.07 17.57
CA GLY A 422 3.74 -1.26 18.38
C GLY A 422 3.09 -0.13 17.58
N PRO A 423 1.85 0.29 17.92
CA PRO A 423 1.20 1.43 17.28
C PRO A 423 1.85 2.77 17.66
N ALA A 424 2.68 2.79 18.71
CA ALA A 424 3.35 3.97 19.22
C ALA A 424 4.82 4.01 18.78
N TYR A 425 5.23 5.12 18.17
CA TYR A 425 6.62 5.35 17.74
C TYR A 425 6.94 6.83 17.65
N ARG A 426 8.23 7.16 17.58
CA ARG A 426 8.72 8.52 17.29
C ARG A 426 9.49 8.51 15.97
N GLN A 427 9.27 9.53 15.15
CA GLN A 427 9.99 9.78 13.91
C GLN A 427 10.90 11.00 14.11
N LEU A 428 12.18 10.84 13.82
CA LEU A 428 13.16 11.93 13.72
C LEU A 428 13.55 12.07 12.24
N ALA A 429 13.22 13.22 11.64
CA ALA A 429 13.62 13.53 10.28
C ALA A 429 14.69 14.63 10.29
N ILE A 430 15.73 14.47 9.48
CA ILE A 430 16.85 15.42 9.33
C ILE A 430 16.96 15.75 7.84
N ASN A 431 16.82 17.01 7.46
CA ASN A 431 16.95 17.43 6.07
C ASN A 431 18.41 17.72 5.70
N SER A 432 18.69 17.90 4.41
CA SER A 432 20.05 18.19 3.93
C SER A 432 20.62 19.54 4.40
N ASN A 433 19.83 20.44 4.99
CA ASN A 433 20.35 21.64 5.66
C ASN A 433 20.86 21.36 7.08
N GLY A 434 20.64 20.15 7.60
CA GLY A 434 20.97 19.76 8.96
C GLY A 434 19.89 20.09 9.99
N GLU A 435 18.78 20.68 9.56
CA GLU A 435 17.63 20.92 10.44
C GLU A 435 16.98 19.57 10.78
N PHE A 436 16.35 19.45 11.95
CA PHE A 436 15.56 18.26 12.28
C PHE A 436 14.16 18.55 12.83
N LEU A 437 13.25 17.60 12.61
CA LEU A 437 11.89 17.58 13.14
C LEU A 437 11.64 16.26 13.86
N VAL A 438 10.82 16.32 14.91
CA VAL A 438 10.44 15.12 15.65
C VAL A 438 8.93 15.07 15.81
N TYR A 439 8.38 13.90 15.50
CA TYR A 439 6.98 13.59 15.65
C TYR A 439 6.81 12.35 16.54
N GLU A 440 5.87 12.43 17.47
CA GLU A 440 5.36 11.27 18.20
C GLU A 440 4.05 10.82 17.56
N TYR A 441 3.95 9.52 17.29
CA TYR A 441 2.78 8.86 16.74
C TYR A 441 2.23 7.92 17.80
N GLN A 442 0.99 8.17 18.23
CA GLN A 442 0.21 7.27 19.09
C GLN A 442 -1.25 7.23 18.62
N LYS A 443 -1.85 8.42 18.49
CA LYS A 443 -3.19 8.70 17.95
C LYS A 443 -3.10 10.02 17.16
N GLY A 444 -2.49 9.94 15.99
CA GLY A 444 -2.09 11.09 15.19
C GLY A 444 -0.61 11.44 15.38
N ALA A 445 -0.14 12.34 14.51
CA ALA A 445 1.21 12.89 14.59
C ALA A 445 1.22 14.14 15.49
N LYS A 446 2.06 14.14 16.53
CA LYS A 446 2.28 15.29 17.40
C LYS A 446 3.73 15.72 17.32
N ARG A 447 3.98 16.99 16.98
CA ARG A 447 5.35 17.54 17.02
C ARG A 447 5.83 17.62 18.46
N ILE A 448 7.04 17.13 18.71
CA ILE A 448 7.70 17.15 20.02
C ILE A 448 9.13 17.69 19.89
N ASP A 449 9.77 17.93 21.02
CA ASP A 449 11.18 18.29 21.11
C ASP A 449 11.92 17.23 21.96
N LEU A 450 12.95 16.61 21.38
CA LEU A 450 13.80 15.64 22.07
C LEU A 450 14.89 16.31 22.91
N GLN A 451 15.06 17.64 22.80
CA GLN A 451 16.19 18.38 23.38
C GLN A 451 17.55 17.83 22.89
N ALA A 452 17.55 17.31 21.66
CA ALA A 452 18.74 16.74 21.04
C ALA A 452 19.70 17.85 20.60
N ARG A 453 21.00 17.60 20.78
CA ARG A 453 22.07 18.41 20.16
C ARG A 453 22.50 17.72 18.88
N HIS A 454 22.76 18.49 17.83
CA HIS A 454 23.17 17.95 16.54
C HIS A 454 24.24 18.82 15.90
N LEU A 455 25.06 18.17 15.07
CA LEU A 455 26.04 18.78 14.19
C LEU A 455 25.85 18.14 12.81
N SER A 456 25.59 18.96 11.79
CA SER A 456 25.47 18.48 10.41
C SER A 456 26.40 19.29 9.53
N GLU A 457 27.29 18.60 8.84
CA GLU A 457 28.39 19.18 8.07
C GLU A 457 28.42 18.59 6.66
N LYS A 458 28.72 19.44 5.68
CA LYS A 458 28.83 19.04 4.28
C LYS A 458 30.18 19.49 3.72
N THR A 459 30.94 18.56 3.15
CA THR A 459 32.00 18.87 2.20
C THR A 459 31.42 18.85 0.78
N ALA A 460 32.25 19.00 -0.26
CA ALA A 460 31.79 18.86 -1.63
C ALA A 460 31.28 17.45 -1.96
N ASP A 461 31.82 16.43 -1.28
CA ASP A 461 31.66 15.02 -1.60
C ASP A 461 31.06 14.14 -0.47
N CYS A 462 30.83 14.73 0.71
CA CYS A 462 30.36 14.02 1.91
C CYS A 462 29.35 14.85 2.70
N TRP A 463 28.30 14.20 3.19
CA TRP A 463 27.39 14.76 4.19
C TRP A 463 27.41 13.90 5.44
N GLN A 464 27.79 14.51 6.57
CA GLN A 464 27.85 13.87 7.86
C GLN A 464 26.89 14.55 8.84
N THR A 465 26.16 13.76 9.61
CA THR A 465 25.30 14.22 10.71
C THR A 465 25.64 13.45 11.98
N ARG A 466 25.83 14.17 13.07
CA ARG A 466 26.07 13.64 14.41
C ARG A 466 25.03 14.19 15.37
N MET A 467 24.47 13.36 16.23
CA MET A 467 23.46 13.77 17.21
C MET A 467 23.73 13.16 18.58
N ALA A 468 23.33 13.89 19.63
CA ALA A 468 23.22 13.43 21.00
C ALA A 468 21.77 13.63 21.46
N ILE A 469 21.10 12.53 21.80
CA ILE A 469 19.67 12.48 22.14
C ILE A 469 19.55 12.00 23.59
N PRO A 470 18.92 12.75 24.51
CA PRO A 470 18.67 12.29 25.86
C PRO A 470 17.87 10.97 25.86
N LEU A 471 18.32 9.96 26.60
CA LEU A 471 17.68 8.64 26.63
C LEU A 471 16.26 8.70 27.23
N ASP A 472 16.03 9.56 28.22
CA ASP A 472 14.72 9.78 28.83
C ASP A 472 13.72 10.49 27.89
N LYS A 473 14.22 11.07 26.79
CA LYS A 473 13.43 11.70 25.73
C LYS A 473 13.39 10.90 24.45
N LEU A 474 14.16 9.82 24.28
CA LEU A 474 14.23 9.12 22.99
C LEU A 474 12.88 8.47 22.61
N LEU A 475 12.23 7.83 23.58
CA LEU A 475 11.04 7.00 23.38
C LEU A 475 9.85 7.45 24.23
N PRO A 476 8.61 7.09 23.84
CA PRO A 476 7.42 7.33 24.67
C PRO A 476 7.58 6.79 26.09
N GLU A 477 8.10 5.57 26.24
CA GLU A 477 8.51 5.01 27.52
C GLU A 477 10.03 5.12 27.65
N ALA A 478 10.49 5.72 28.75
CA ALA A 478 11.91 5.97 28.99
C ALA A 478 12.72 4.66 29.07
N ILE A 479 13.95 4.70 28.56
CA ILE A 479 14.88 3.57 28.55
C ILE A 479 16.14 3.90 29.34
N GLN A 480 16.84 2.87 29.79
CA GLN A 480 18.08 2.95 30.56
C GLN A 480 19.11 1.93 30.04
N PRO A 481 20.40 2.06 30.39
CA PRO A 481 21.41 1.04 30.10
C PRO A 481 20.92 -0.38 30.45
N GLY A 482 21.17 -1.34 29.55
CA GLY A 482 20.64 -2.70 29.63
C GLY A 482 19.23 -2.91 29.05
N SER A 483 18.53 -1.84 28.64
CA SER A 483 17.22 -1.93 27.98
C SER A 483 17.34 -2.23 26.48
N GLU A 484 16.24 -2.73 25.89
CA GLU A 484 16.09 -2.86 24.44
C GLU A 484 15.04 -1.89 23.88
N PHE A 485 15.20 -1.52 22.62
CA PHE A 485 14.22 -0.78 21.84
C PHE A 485 14.34 -1.13 20.36
N PHE A 486 13.47 -0.58 19.51
CA PHE A 486 13.39 -0.91 18.10
C PHE A 486 13.60 0.32 17.23
N LEU A 487 14.35 0.16 16.15
CA LEU A 487 14.82 1.23 15.28
C LEU A 487 14.82 0.84 13.81
N ASN A 488 14.47 1.78 12.94
CA ASN A 488 14.92 1.75 11.55
C ASN A 488 15.41 3.13 11.12
N ILE A 489 16.33 3.15 10.17
CA ILE A 489 16.95 4.36 9.63
C ILE A 489 16.81 4.30 8.12
N PHE A 490 16.35 5.40 7.53
CA PHE A 490 16.23 5.56 6.08
C PHE A 490 17.09 6.73 5.62
N ARG A 491 17.79 6.53 4.51
CA ARG A 491 18.46 7.57 3.75
C ARG A 491 17.61 7.89 2.51
N GLN A 492 16.83 8.96 2.59
CA GLN A 492 15.98 9.43 1.49
C GLN A 492 16.81 10.20 0.46
N THR A 493 16.61 9.95 -0.84
CA THR A 493 17.24 10.79 -1.87
C THR A 493 16.27 11.13 -2.98
N ARG A 494 16.30 12.39 -3.43
CA ARG A 494 15.44 12.89 -4.51
C ARG A 494 15.99 12.56 -5.90
N PHE A 495 17.31 12.60 -6.04
CA PHE A 495 17.98 12.53 -7.34
C PHE A 495 18.12 11.11 -7.88
N ARG A 496 17.93 10.12 -7.02
CA ARG A 496 17.99 8.70 -7.36
C ARG A 496 16.74 7.97 -6.88
N PRO A 497 15.55 8.24 -7.49
CA PRO A 497 14.33 7.57 -7.10
C PRO A 497 14.48 6.05 -7.19
N GLY A 498 14.12 5.34 -6.12
CA GLY A 498 14.30 3.89 -6.02
C GLY A 498 15.58 3.45 -5.29
N GLU A 499 16.55 4.34 -5.11
CA GLU A 499 17.79 4.04 -4.37
C GLU A 499 17.71 4.40 -2.88
N HIS A 500 16.50 4.57 -2.31
CA HIS A 500 16.35 4.80 -0.88
C HIS A 500 16.92 3.63 -0.08
N LEU A 501 17.91 3.91 0.77
CA LEU A 501 18.57 2.90 1.60
C LEU A 501 18.02 2.92 3.02
N CYS A 502 18.11 1.79 3.70
CA CYS A 502 17.70 1.60 5.07
C CYS A 502 18.56 0.56 5.77
N TRP A 503 18.54 0.61 7.11
CA TRP A 503 19.22 -0.39 7.93
C TRP A 503 18.46 -1.72 7.97
N SER A 504 17.14 -1.64 8.12
CA SER A 504 16.25 -2.81 8.10
C SER A 504 15.29 -2.74 6.90
N PRO A 505 15.38 -3.66 5.93
CA PRO A 505 14.48 -3.67 4.78
C PRO A 505 13.04 -3.98 5.23
N ILE A 506 12.11 -3.13 4.80
CA ILE A 506 10.68 -3.20 5.14
C ILE A 506 9.83 -3.91 4.07
N PHE A 507 10.39 -4.07 2.88
CA PHE A 507 9.77 -4.69 1.70
C PHE A 507 8.47 -4.04 1.25
N GLU A 508 8.34 -2.73 1.51
CA GLU A 508 7.16 -1.94 1.23
C GLU A 508 7.50 -0.55 0.67
N ALA A 509 6.46 0.14 0.23
CA ALA A 509 6.59 1.49 -0.29
C ALA A 509 6.77 2.55 0.80
N GLY A 510 6.02 2.47 1.91
CA GLY A 510 5.96 3.52 2.93
C GLY A 510 6.98 3.35 4.05
N TYR A 511 7.67 4.42 4.46
CA TYR A 511 8.63 4.34 5.58
C TYR A 511 7.95 4.08 6.93
N HIS A 512 6.63 4.33 7.00
CA HIS A 512 5.80 4.10 8.17
C HIS A 512 5.30 2.65 8.29
N ASP A 513 5.75 1.75 7.42
CA ASP A 513 5.51 0.30 7.56
C ASP A 513 6.52 -0.29 8.55
N LEU A 514 6.20 -0.18 9.84
CA LEU A 514 7.12 -0.47 10.94
C LEU A 514 7.14 -1.95 11.39
N GLU A 515 6.71 -2.88 10.55
CA GLU A 515 6.68 -4.32 10.88
C GLU A 515 8.08 -4.94 11.08
N ARG A 516 9.12 -4.22 10.66
CA ARG A 516 10.50 -4.72 10.58
C ARG A 516 11.50 -3.73 11.18
N LEU A 517 11.19 -3.16 12.34
CA LEU A 517 12.20 -2.40 13.08
C LEU A 517 13.32 -3.33 13.57
N GLY A 518 14.56 -2.92 13.38
CA GLY A 518 15.73 -3.61 13.92
C GLY A 518 15.81 -3.49 15.44
N LYS A 519 16.37 -4.50 16.11
CA LYS A 519 16.48 -4.54 17.57
C LYS A 519 17.74 -3.81 18.02
N ILE A 520 17.61 -2.91 18.99
CA ILE A 520 18.72 -2.22 19.63
C ILE A 520 18.79 -2.63 21.10
N ILE A 521 20.00 -2.93 21.58
CA ILE A 521 20.27 -3.24 22.99
C ILE A 521 21.28 -2.20 23.48
N LEU A 522 20.96 -1.47 24.56
CA LEU A 522 21.93 -0.61 25.22
C LEU A 522 22.80 -1.45 26.15
N ALA A 523 24.12 -1.38 26.01
CA ALA A 523 25.03 -1.99 26.97
C ALA A 523 24.80 -1.41 28.39
N PRO A 524 25.04 -2.19 29.46
CA PRO A 524 24.86 -1.71 30.84
C PRO A 524 25.85 -0.59 31.24
#